data_AF-B3TK27-F1
#
_entry.id   AF-B3TK27-F1
#
_cell.length_a   1.000
_cell.length_b   1.000
_cell.length_c   1.000
_cell.angle_alpha   90.00
_cell.angle_beta   90.00
_cell.angle_gamma   90.00
#
_symmetry.space_group_name_H-M   'P 1'
#
loop_
_entity.id
_entity.type
_entity.pdbx_description
1 polymer ?
#
loop_
_entity_poly.entity_id
_entity_poly.type
_entity_poly.pdbx_seq_one_letter_code
_entity_poly.pdbx_strand_id
1 'polypeptide(L)'
;MKLCLAAIVLCFGLSEAFFFNRRTATATGEASPQCFAQGSAGRCEFYSCFENRLPCGSRGYMSKYGGYYCARFAEMYDTFDQQGKDWINASSRCMTERLLAYYNQDTVQCHDLAHFAWNTWSACYQETGFCNVFWANRQAFWNVYQFRDLFNLGSGKIWREMIQITSRCAALRGSAEFTERGGFQGMIENIRNIGDRIRNTVSKK
;
A
#
# COMPACT_ATOMS: atom_id res chain seq x y z
N MET A 1 -26.55 -46.03 8.84
CA MET A 1 -26.39 -45.01 9.91
C MET A 1 -24.92 -44.82 10.34
N LYS A 2 -23.96 -44.81 9.40
CA LYS A 2 -22.53 -44.54 9.68
C LYS A 2 -21.89 -43.49 8.74
N LEU A 3 -22.60 -43.08 7.68
CA LEU A 3 -22.09 -42.10 6.70
C LEU A 3 -22.31 -40.63 7.10
N CYS A 4 -23.26 -40.30 7.99
CA CYS A 4 -23.48 -38.90 8.42
C CYS A 4 -22.43 -38.38 9.42
N LEU A 5 -21.77 -39.26 10.18
CA LEU A 5 -20.79 -38.86 11.19
C LEU A 5 -19.45 -38.39 10.58
N ALA A 6 -19.07 -38.93 9.40
CA ALA A 6 -17.82 -38.56 8.75
C ALA A 6 -17.87 -37.17 8.08
N ALA A 7 -19.04 -36.72 7.62
CA ALA A 7 -19.19 -35.41 6.98
C ALA A 7 -19.11 -34.24 7.97
N ILE A 8 -19.51 -34.47 9.23
CA ILE A 8 -19.51 -33.43 10.27
C ILE A 8 -18.06 -33.12 10.74
N VAL A 9 -17.21 -34.14 10.85
CA VAL A 9 -15.80 -33.98 11.27
C VAL A 9 -14.96 -33.21 10.23
N LEU A 10 -15.25 -33.35 8.94
CA LEU A 10 -14.58 -32.59 7.87
C LEU A 10 -14.98 -31.10 7.84
N CYS A 11 -16.15 -30.73 8.35
CA CYS A 11 -16.56 -29.33 8.46
C CYS A 11 -15.91 -28.62 9.68
N PHE A 12 -15.70 -29.33 10.79
CA PHE A 12 -15.03 -28.75 11.97
C PHE A 12 -13.50 -28.64 11.80
N GLY A 13 -12.87 -29.51 11.00
CA GLY A 13 -11.44 -29.41 10.69
C GLY A 13 -11.06 -28.22 9.79
N LEU A 14 -12.01 -27.67 9.03
CA LEU A 14 -11.79 -26.49 8.17
C LEU A 14 -12.13 -25.16 8.88
N SER A 15 -12.91 -25.19 9.97
CA SER A 15 -13.20 -23.98 10.73
C SER A 15 -12.01 -23.50 11.56
N GLU A 16 -11.16 -24.41 12.05
CA GLU A 16 -9.98 -23.97 12.83
C GLU A 16 -8.95 -23.26 11.95
N ALA A 17 -8.77 -23.67 10.69
CA ALA A 17 -7.92 -22.98 9.73
C ALA A 17 -8.39 -21.53 9.43
N PHE A 18 -9.66 -21.21 9.69
CA PHE A 18 -10.22 -19.86 9.56
C PHE A 18 -9.92 -18.97 10.77
N PHE A 19 -9.67 -19.56 11.94
CA PHE A 19 -9.26 -18.85 13.16
C PHE A 19 -7.73 -18.65 13.25
N PHE A 20 -6.93 -19.51 12.60
CA PHE A 20 -5.46 -19.50 12.72
C PHE A 20 -4.72 -18.34 12.03
N ASN A 21 -5.39 -17.39 11.37
CA ASN A 21 -4.72 -16.26 10.70
C ASN A 21 -5.05 -14.86 11.28
N ARG A 22 -5.75 -14.79 12.43
CA ARG A 22 -6.00 -13.53 13.14
C ARG A 22 -5.05 -13.39 14.33
N ARG A 23 -3.83 -12.92 14.06
CA ARG A 23 -2.88 -12.58 15.12
C ARG A 23 -3.33 -11.30 15.83
N THR A 24 -3.47 -11.37 17.15
CA THR A 24 -3.58 -10.19 18.03
C THR A 24 -2.18 -9.76 18.46
N ALA A 25 -1.89 -8.46 18.40
CA ALA A 25 -0.73 -7.88 19.05
C ALA A 25 -1.19 -7.16 20.32
N THR A 26 -0.48 -7.40 21.42
CA THR A 26 -0.67 -6.70 22.69
C THR A 26 0.47 -5.72 22.87
N ALA A 27 0.17 -4.54 23.41
CA ALA A 27 1.14 -3.50 23.66
C ALA A 27 2.27 -3.99 24.57
N THR A 28 3.52 -3.78 24.18
CA THR A 28 4.72 -4.09 24.97
C THR A 28 5.05 -3.01 26.00
N GLY A 29 4.30 -1.90 25.99
CA GLY A 29 4.43 -0.78 26.92
C GLY A 29 3.45 0.35 26.57
N GLU A 30 3.58 1.47 27.29
CA GLU A 30 2.73 2.65 27.09
C GLU A 30 2.94 3.34 25.75
N ALA A 31 1.94 4.10 25.31
CA ALA A 31 2.06 4.94 24.13
C ALA A 31 3.12 6.03 24.37
N SER A 32 4.16 6.06 23.54
CA SER A 32 5.27 7.00 23.65
C SER A 32 4.90 8.36 23.04
N PRO A 33 5.10 9.48 23.77
CA PRO A 33 4.92 10.82 23.19
C PRO A 33 5.83 11.07 21.98
N GLN A 34 7.03 10.49 21.97
CA GLN A 34 7.95 10.58 20.84
C GLN A 34 7.37 9.87 19.62
N CYS A 35 6.86 8.65 19.77
CA CYS A 35 6.24 7.92 18.66
C CYS A 35 4.99 8.63 18.13
N PHE A 36 4.18 9.20 19.03
CA PHE A 36 3.05 10.04 18.65
C PHE A 36 3.51 11.24 17.82
N ALA A 37 4.56 11.95 18.24
CA ALA A 37 5.11 13.08 17.49
C ALA A 37 5.66 12.67 16.10
N GLN A 38 6.29 11.49 15.98
CA GLN A 38 6.68 10.95 14.66
C GLN A 38 5.45 10.73 13.76
N GLY A 39 4.37 10.18 14.34
CA GLY A 39 3.12 9.95 13.64
C GLY A 39 2.43 11.25 13.21
N SER A 40 2.36 12.26 14.07
CA SER A 40 1.79 13.57 13.71
C SER A 40 2.62 14.31 12.66
N ALA A 41 3.94 14.05 12.59
CA ALA A 41 4.84 14.68 11.65
C ALA A 41 4.96 13.95 10.29
N GLY A 42 4.33 12.78 10.11
CA GLY A 42 4.47 12.01 8.87
C GLY A 42 5.85 11.38 8.67
N ARG A 43 6.55 11.05 9.76
CA ARG A 43 7.93 10.55 9.73
C ARG A 43 8.00 9.03 9.66
N CYS A 44 8.96 8.48 8.91
CA CYS A 44 9.05 7.03 8.69
C CYS A 44 9.36 6.22 9.96
N GLU A 45 10.03 6.84 10.93
CA GLU A 45 10.32 6.28 12.24
C GLU A 45 9.05 5.85 12.97
N PHE A 46 7.92 6.48 12.68
CA PHE A 46 6.60 6.10 13.20
C PHE A 46 6.31 4.61 13.00
N TYR A 47 6.58 4.05 11.82
CA TYR A 47 6.27 2.65 11.53
C TYR A 47 7.07 1.69 12.41
N SER A 48 8.34 2.02 12.69
CA SER A 48 9.20 1.21 13.55
C SER A 48 8.78 1.29 15.02
N CYS A 49 8.46 2.49 15.53
CA CYS A 49 8.02 2.65 16.91
C CYS A 49 6.62 2.08 17.14
N PHE A 50 5.73 2.16 16.14
CA PHE A 50 4.44 1.48 16.16
C PHE A 50 4.63 -0.03 16.30
N GLU A 51 5.43 -0.64 15.40
CA GLU A 51 5.66 -2.08 15.40
C GLU A 51 6.30 -2.56 16.71
N ASN A 52 7.22 -1.77 17.30
CA ASN A 52 7.84 -2.12 18.57
C ASN A 52 6.84 -2.15 19.73
N ARG A 53 5.85 -1.26 19.73
CA ARG A 53 4.78 -1.24 20.74
C ARG A 53 3.75 -2.34 20.48
N LEU A 54 3.25 -2.44 19.25
CA LEU A 54 2.17 -3.36 18.84
C LEU A 54 2.69 -4.32 17.74
N PRO A 55 3.41 -5.39 18.12
CA PRO A 55 4.15 -6.21 17.16
C PRO A 55 3.27 -7.21 16.41
N CYS A 56 2.97 -6.88 15.15
CA CYS A 56 2.36 -7.80 14.19
C CYS A 56 3.38 -8.68 13.46
N GLY A 57 4.67 -8.38 13.62
CA GLY A 57 5.83 -9.09 13.08
C GLY A 57 6.28 -8.56 11.71
N SER A 58 7.37 -9.10 11.19
CA SER A 58 8.00 -8.67 9.94
C SER A 58 7.10 -8.76 8.70
N ARG A 59 6.02 -9.55 8.75
CA ARG A 59 5.00 -9.65 7.69
C ARG A 59 3.80 -8.72 7.90
N GLY A 60 3.72 -8.05 9.04
CA GLY A 60 2.70 -7.07 9.39
C GLY A 60 2.81 -5.80 8.55
N TYR A 61 1.74 -5.00 8.54
CA TYR A 61 1.65 -3.84 7.66
C TYR A 61 2.75 -2.81 7.93
N MET A 62 3.01 -2.48 9.20
CA MET A 62 3.93 -1.42 9.60
C MET A 62 5.34 -1.70 9.11
N SER A 63 5.85 -2.92 9.34
CA SER A 63 7.16 -3.34 8.87
C SER A 63 7.22 -3.55 7.35
N LYS A 64 6.28 -4.34 6.80
CA LYS A 64 6.39 -4.87 5.43
C LYS A 64 6.09 -3.83 4.35
N TYR A 65 5.15 -2.92 4.62
CA TYR A 65 4.66 -1.97 3.62
C TYR A 65 4.84 -0.53 4.08
N GLY A 66 4.33 -0.15 5.25
CA GLY A 66 4.36 1.23 5.73
C GLY A 66 5.79 1.79 5.80
N GLY A 67 6.65 1.16 6.59
CA GLY A 67 8.05 1.55 6.74
C GLY A 67 8.84 1.43 5.43
N TYR A 68 8.64 0.35 4.67
CA TYR A 68 9.31 0.14 3.39
C TYR A 68 9.03 1.27 2.38
N TYR A 69 7.74 1.55 2.10
CA TYR A 69 7.39 2.57 1.11
C TYR A 69 7.67 3.99 1.62
N CYS A 70 7.54 4.24 2.93
CA CYS A 70 7.95 5.53 3.49
C CYS A 70 9.43 5.79 3.24
N ALA A 71 10.30 4.82 3.53
CA ALA A 71 11.73 4.94 3.27
C ALA A 71 12.04 5.14 1.78
N ARG A 72 11.33 4.43 0.88
CA ARG A 72 11.46 4.62 -0.58
C ARG A 72 11.05 6.03 -1.02
N PHE A 73 9.96 6.57 -0.49
CA PHE A 73 9.57 7.96 -0.79
C PHE A 73 10.60 8.96 -0.27
N ALA A 74 11.19 8.72 0.90
CA ALA A 74 12.27 9.55 1.43
C ALA A 74 13.53 9.49 0.54
N GLU A 75 13.92 8.30 0.09
CA GLU A 75 15.06 8.09 -0.82
C GLU A 75 14.84 8.80 -2.18
N MET A 76 13.62 8.72 -2.71
CA MET A 76 13.28 9.27 -4.02
C MET A 76 12.78 10.72 -3.95
N TYR A 77 12.73 11.34 -2.77
CA TYR A 77 12.06 12.62 -2.53
C TYR A 77 12.51 13.72 -3.50
N ASP A 78 13.82 13.81 -3.76
CA ASP A 78 14.38 14.84 -4.65
C ASP A 78 14.14 14.61 -6.14
N THR A 79 13.60 13.45 -6.53
CA THR A 79 13.18 13.19 -7.91
C THR A 79 11.77 13.67 -8.22
N PHE A 80 11.02 14.10 -7.20
CA PHE A 80 9.72 14.73 -7.36
C PHE A 80 9.86 16.24 -7.59
N ASP A 81 8.95 16.81 -8.37
CA ASP A 81 8.77 18.26 -8.45
C ASP A 81 8.23 18.82 -7.12
N GLN A 82 8.15 20.16 -7.01
CA GLN A 82 7.71 20.79 -5.76
C GLN A 82 6.31 20.33 -5.34
N GLN A 83 5.38 20.19 -6.29
CA GLN A 83 4.02 19.75 -6.00
C GLN A 83 4.00 18.28 -5.50
N GLY A 84 4.85 17.44 -6.08
CA GLY A 84 5.06 16.06 -5.66
C GLY A 84 5.66 15.96 -4.26
N LYS A 85 6.64 16.80 -3.93
CA LYS A 85 7.21 16.91 -2.58
C LYS A 85 6.16 17.32 -1.55
N ASP A 86 5.36 18.33 -1.86
CA ASP A 86 4.25 18.77 -1.01
C ASP A 86 3.23 17.65 -0.80
N TRP A 87 2.90 16.89 -1.85
CA TRP A 87 2.02 15.73 -1.78
C TRP A 87 2.61 14.58 -0.95
N ILE A 88 3.92 14.30 -1.03
CA ILE A 88 4.58 13.28 -0.19
C ILE A 88 4.41 13.65 1.28
N ASN A 89 4.70 14.90 1.64
CA ASN A 89 4.59 15.37 3.02
C ASN A 89 3.13 15.29 3.53
N ALA A 90 2.18 15.76 2.71
CA ALA A 90 0.76 15.74 3.07
C ALA A 90 0.21 14.31 3.19
N SER A 91 0.52 13.44 2.23
CA SER A 91 0.04 12.05 2.22
C SER A 91 0.67 11.24 3.35
N SER A 92 1.98 11.39 3.60
CA SER A 92 2.66 10.73 4.72
C SER A 92 2.01 11.10 6.05
N ARG A 93 1.83 12.41 6.29
CA ARG A 93 1.18 12.92 7.50
C ARG A 93 -0.26 12.41 7.64
N CYS A 94 -1.07 12.47 6.59
CA CYS A 94 -2.44 11.95 6.61
C CYS A 94 -2.49 10.47 7.02
N MET A 95 -1.59 9.65 6.46
CA MET A 95 -1.56 8.22 6.74
C MET A 95 -1.17 7.93 8.19
N THR A 96 -0.09 8.53 8.66
CA THR A 96 0.44 8.27 10.00
C THR A 96 -0.48 8.85 11.09
N GLU A 97 -1.09 10.03 10.88
CA GLU A 97 -2.07 10.61 11.81
C GLU A 97 -3.28 9.68 12.00
N ARG A 98 -3.82 9.10 10.91
CA ARG A 98 -4.94 8.16 11.01
C ARG A 98 -4.58 6.87 11.74
N LEU A 99 -3.34 6.41 11.60
CA LEU A 99 -2.84 5.21 12.29
C LEU A 99 -2.65 5.43 13.80
N LEU A 100 -2.57 6.68 14.28
CA LEU A 100 -2.50 6.95 15.72
C LEU A 100 -3.72 6.44 16.50
N ALA A 101 -4.88 6.33 15.84
CA ALA A 101 -6.08 5.73 16.43
C ALA A 101 -5.89 4.27 16.84
N TYR A 102 -5.02 3.52 16.14
CA TYR A 102 -4.62 2.18 16.53
C TYR A 102 -3.42 2.18 17.47
N TYR A 103 -2.50 3.13 17.32
CA TYR A 103 -1.31 3.22 18.18
C TYR A 103 -1.67 3.40 19.66
N ASN A 104 -2.76 4.11 19.95
CA ASN A 104 -3.23 4.37 21.31
C ASN A 104 -3.98 3.18 21.95
N GLN A 105 -4.17 2.05 21.26
CA GLN A 105 -4.87 0.88 21.79
C GLN A 105 -3.90 -0.11 22.45
N ASP A 106 -4.33 -0.82 23.47
CA ASP A 106 -3.48 -1.82 24.14
C ASP A 106 -3.47 -3.19 23.43
N THR A 107 -4.46 -3.44 22.59
CA THR A 107 -4.52 -4.63 21.76
C THR A 107 -5.01 -4.28 20.36
N VAL A 108 -4.44 -4.91 19.34
CA VAL A 108 -4.87 -4.73 17.96
C VAL A 108 -4.92 -6.07 17.24
N GLN A 109 -5.95 -6.27 16.42
CA GLN A 109 -5.99 -7.38 15.48
C GLN A 109 -5.16 -7.01 14.26
N CYS A 110 -4.05 -7.72 14.03
CA CYS A 110 -3.09 -7.40 12.97
C CYS A 110 -3.71 -7.42 11.57
N HIS A 111 -4.68 -8.31 11.36
CA HIS A 111 -5.47 -8.36 10.12
C HIS A 111 -6.29 -7.07 9.93
N ASP A 112 -6.98 -6.63 10.97
CA ASP A 112 -7.87 -5.47 10.91
C ASP A 112 -7.07 -4.16 10.84
N LEU A 113 -5.95 -4.09 11.56
CA LEU A 113 -4.95 -3.03 11.42
C LEU A 113 -4.45 -2.92 9.99
N ALA A 114 -4.09 -4.05 9.36
CA ALA A 114 -3.63 -4.05 7.98
C ALA A 114 -4.73 -3.55 7.02
N HIS A 115 -5.98 -4.02 7.16
CA HIS A 115 -7.09 -3.54 6.34
C HIS A 115 -7.36 -2.06 6.53
N PHE A 116 -7.37 -1.58 7.76
CA PHE A 116 -7.50 -0.16 8.07
C PHE A 116 -6.39 0.64 7.40
N ALA A 117 -5.13 0.21 7.55
CA ALA A 117 -3.99 0.91 6.98
C ALA A 117 -4.03 0.97 5.44
N TRP A 118 -4.52 -0.09 4.78
CA TRP A 118 -4.76 -0.07 3.33
C TRP A 118 -5.83 0.94 2.92
N ASN A 119 -6.96 0.96 3.63
CA ASN A 119 -8.03 1.92 3.36
C ASN A 119 -7.55 3.36 3.59
N THR A 120 -6.78 3.58 4.67
CA THR A 120 -6.13 4.85 4.97
C THR A 120 -5.19 5.28 3.86
N TRP A 121 -4.34 4.38 3.34
CA TRP A 121 -3.43 4.66 2.23
C TRP A 121 -4.21 5.15 1.00
N SER A 122 -5.25 4.41 0.56
CA SER A 122 -6.03 4.77 -0.63
C SER A 122 -6.80 6.08 -0.44
N ALA A 123 -7.34 6.32 0.75
CA ALA A 123 -8.07 7.55 1.08
C ALA A 123 -7.14 8.77 1.11
N CYS A 124 -6.00 8.68 1.81
CA CYS A 124 -5.04 9.77 1.90
C CYS A 124 -4.48 10.16 0.53
N TYR A 125 -4.23 9.20 -0.36
CA TYR A 125 -3.78 9.52 -1.73
C TYR A 125 -4.80 10.40 -2.46
N GLN A 126 -6.08 10.04 -2.37
CA GLN A 126 -7.16 10.80 -3.00
C GLN A 126 -7.31 12.19 -2.36
N GLU A 127 -7.37 12.24 -1.03
CA GLU A 127 -7.62 13.47 -0.27
C GLU A 127 -6.49 14.50 -0.40
N THR A 128 -5.24 14.06 -0.55
CA THR A 128 -4.10 14.97 -0.70
C THR A 128 -3.81 15.35 -2.16
N GLY A 129 -4.65 14.93 -3.11
CA GLY A 129 -4.56 15.38 -4.49
C GLY A 129 -3.62 14.56 -5.38
N PHE A 130 -3.51 13.24 -5.16
CA PHE A 130 -2.68 12.35 -5.98
C PHE A 130 -2.89 12.52 -7.50
N CYS A 131 -4.13 12.75 -7.94
CA CYS A 131 -4.43 12.94 -9.36
C CYS A 131 -3.73 14.14 -10.00
N ASN A 132 -3.41 15.16 -9.21
CA ASN A 132 -2.74 16.38 -9.69
C ASN A 132 -1.22 16.16 -9.84
N VAL A 133 -0.63 15.26 -9.04
CA VAL A 133 0.82 15.04 -9.00
C VAL A 133 1.30 13.85 -9.81
N PHE A 134 0.45 12.83 -10.00
CA PHE A 134 0.87 11.55 -10.56
C PHE A 134 1.51 11.68 -11.95
N TRP A 135 0.89 12.44 -12.85
CA TRP A 135 1.33 12.51 -14.25
C TRP A 135 2.67 13.23 -14.44
N ALA A 136 2.86 14.33 -13.69
CA ALA A 136 4.10 15.10 -13.68
C ALA A 136 5.25 14.27 -13.05
N ASN A 137 4.95 13.48 -12.02
CA ASN A 137 5.93 12.73 -11.24
C ASN A 137 5.97 11.23 -11.58
N ARG A 138 5.40 10.79 -12.70
CA ARG A 138 5.22 9.36 -13.04
C ARG A 138 6.50 8.53 -12.99
N GLN A 139 7.63 9.12 -13.40
CA GLN A 139 8.92 8.44 -13.37
C GLN A 139 9.44 8.25 -11.94
N ALA A 140 9.26 9.26 -11.08
CA ALA A 140 9.59 9.18 -9.66
C ALA A 140 8.71 8.11 -8.96
N PHE A 141 7.41 8.08 -9.26
CA PHE A 141 6.51 7.02 -8.79
C PHE A 141 6.94 5.62 -9.24
N TRP A 142 7.44 5.46 -10.48
CA TRP A 142 7.99 4.19 -10.98
C TRP A 142 9.24 3.74 -10.24
N ASN A 143 10.04 4.68 -9.75
CA ASN A 143 11.24 4.36 -8.98
C ASN A 143 10.89 3.93 -7.53
N VAL A 144 9.82 4.50 -6.97
CA VAL A 144 9.27 4.11 -5.65
C VAL A 144 8.58 2.74 -5.74
N TYR A 145 7.66 2.57 -6.69
CA TYR A 145 6.87 1.35 -6.88
C TYR A 145 7.51 0.45 -7.92
N GLN A 146 8.60 -0.21 -7.54
CA GLN A 146 9.32 -1.07 -8.47
C GLN A 146 8.52 -2.33 -8.79
N PHE A 147 8.54 -2.76 -10.05
CA PHE A 147 7.87 -3.99 -10.48
C PHE A 147 8.35 -5.22 -9.67
N ARG A 148 9.60 -5.22 -9.21
CA ARG A 148 10.16 -6.27 -8.36
C ARG A 148 9.42 -6.43 -7.01
N ASP A 149 8.76 -5.39 -6.51
CA ASP A 149 7.99 -5.46 -5.26
C ASP A 149 6.78 -6.40 -5.36
N LEU A 150 6.24 -6.61 -6.57
CA LEU A 150 5.17 -7.60 -6.80
C LEU A 150 5.61 -8.99 -6.33
N PHE A 151 6.86 -9.35 -6.56
CA PHE A 151 7.41 -10.66 -6.24
C PHE A 151 8.09 -10.68 -4.87
N ASN A 152 8.86 -9.64 -4.53
CA ASN A 152 9.64 -9.59 -3.29
C ASN A 152 8.78 -9.35 -2.05
N LEU A 153 7.79 -8.46 -2.16
CA LEU A 153 6.90 -8.10 -1.06
C LEU A 153 5.52 -8.74 -1.20
N GLY A 154 5.20 -9.39 -2.32
CA GLY A 154 3.82 -9.77 -2.61
C GLY A 154 2.92 -8.53 -2.69
N SER A 155 3.44 -7.39 -3.15
CA SER A 155 2.76 -6.09 -3.23
C SER A 155 1.64 -6.04 -4.28
N GLY A 156 1.04 -7.17 -4.65
CA GLY A 156 -0.06 -7.24 -5.61
C GLY A 156 -1.26 -6.38 -5.19
N LYS A 157 -1.48 -6.21 -3.88
CA LYS A 157 -2.51 -5.29 -3.37
C LYS A 157 -2.18 -3.82 -3.67
N ILE A 158 -0.95 -3.36 -3.39
CA ILE A 158 -0.51 -1.99 -3.71
C ILE A 158 -0.66 -1.71 -5.19
N TRP A 159 -0.20 -2.61 -6.05
CA TRP A 159 -0.29 -2.42 -7.48
C TRP A 159 -1.73 -2.34 -7.97
N ARG A 160 -2.63 -3.19 -7.42
CA ARG A 160 -4.06 -3.11 -7.70
C ARG A 160 -4.64 -1.76 -7.30
N GLU A 161 -4.33 -1.28 -6.09
CA GLU A 161 -4.84 0.00 -5.59
C GLU A 161 -4.27 1.18 -6.39
N MET A 162 -2.97 1.16 -6.71
CA MET A 162 -2.34 2.16 -7.59
C MET A 162 -3.01 2.21 -8.97
N ILE A 163 -3.28 1.06 -9.60
CA ILE A 163 -4.02 0.98 -10.87
C ILE A 163 -5.45 1.55 -10.72
N GLN A 164 -6.13 1.26 -9.60
CA GLN A 164 -7.47 1.76 -9.37
C GLN A 164 -7.51 3.28 -9.15
N ILE A 165 -6.62 3.83 -8.33
CA ILE A 165 -6.56 5.27 -8.09
C ILE A 165 -6.13 6.01 -9.37
N THR A 166 -5.11 5.51 -10.06
CA THR A 166 -4.65 6.12 -11.34
C THR A 166 -5.73 6.07 -12.43
N SER A 167 -6.50 4.98 -12.52
CA SER A 167 -7.60 4.91 -13.49
C SER A 167 -8.75 5.88 -13.17
N ARG A 168 -9.06 6.09 -11.88
CA ARG A 168 -9.99 7.15 -11.44
C ARG A 168 -9.46 8.54 -11.81
N CYS A 169 -8.18 8.80 -11.57
CA CYS A 169 -7.55 10.05 -11.97
C CYS A 169 -7.56 10.24 -13.49
N ALA A 170 -7.34 9.17 -14.26
CA ALA A 170 -7.41 9.22 -15.72
C ALA A 170 -8.83 9.46 -16.23
N ALA A 171 -9.87 8.95 -15.55
CA ALA A 171 -11.26 9.27 -15.89
C ALA A 171 -11.59 10.75 -15.62
N LEU A 172 -11.16 11.28 -14.46
CA LEU A 172 -11.31 12.70 -14.11
C LEU A 172 -10.52 13.61 -15.05
N ARG A 173 -9.29 13.21 -15.38
CA ARG A 173 -8.45 13.92 -16.35
C ARG A 173 -9.02 13.76 -17.76
N GLY A 174 -9.58 12.62 -18.13
CA GLY A 174 -10.26 12.39 -19.41
C GLY A 174 -11.52 13.25 -19.58
N SER A 175 -12.22 13.60 -18.48
CA SER A 175 -13.26 14.64 -18.51
C SER A 175 -12.71 16.06 -18.63
N ALA A 176 -11.43 16.30 -18.29
CA ALA A 176 -10.74 17.58 -18.43
C ALA A 176 -9.88 17.69 -19.72
N GLU A 177 -9.48 16.57 -20.33
CA GLU A 177 -8.59 16.43 -21.50
C GLU A 177 -9.30 15.86 -22.73
N PHE A 178 -10.63 15.72 -22.72
CA PHE A 178 -11.41 15.49 -23.94
C PHE A 178 -11.19 16.59 -25.00
N THR A 179 -10.46 17.64 -24.66
CA THR A 179 -10.10 18.72 -25.56
C THR A 179 -8.75 18.56 -26.26
N GLU A 180 -7.83 17.62 -25.95
CA GLU A 180 -6.57 17.60 -26.74
C GLU A 180 -5.82 16.29 -27.08
N ARG A 181 -5.42 15.36 -26.21
CA ARG A 181 -4.52 14.24 -26.68
C ARG A 181 -4.58 12.90 -25.91
N GLY A 182 -5.33 11.93 -26.44
CA GLY A 182 -4.94 10.52 -26.64
C GLY A 182 -4.36 9.64 -25.50
N GLY A 183 -4.50 9.99 -24.22
CA GLY A 183 -3.76 9.36 -23.10
C GLY A 183 -3.84 7.82 -22.96
N PHE A 184 -5.01 7.21 -23.13
CA PHE A 184 -5.18 5.75 -22.93
C PHE A 184 -4.53 4.91 -24.05
N GLN A 185 -4.45 5.44 -25.28
CA GLN A 185 -3.80 4.75 -26.40
C GLN A 185 -2.28 4.62 -26.18
N GLY A 186 -1.62 5.65 -25.66
CA GLY A 186 -0.17 5.62 -25.43
C GLY A 186 0.27 4.59 -24.39
N MET A 187 -0.55 4.34 -23.36
CA MET A 187 -0.25 3.31 -22.36
C MET A 187 -0.44 1.90 -22.94
N ILE A 188 -1.49 1.68 -23.74
CA ILE A 188 -1.73 0.40 -24.43
C ILE A 188 -0.60 0.10 -25.42
N GLU A 189 -0.14 1.09 -26.19
CA GLU A 189 0.97 0.93 -27.11
C GLU A 189 2.27 0.53 -26.39
N ASN A 190 2.56 1.15 -25.24
CA ASN A 190 3.77 0.84 -24.50
C ASN A 190 3.75 -0.59 -23.92
N ILE A 191 2.59 -1.04 -23.41
CA ILE A 191 2.40 -2.43 -22.94
C ILE A 191 2.52 -3.41 -24.11
N ARG A 192 1.95 -3.09 -25.27
CA ARG A 192 2.05 -3.92 -26.48
C ARG A 192 3.50 -4.07 -26.94
N ASN A 193 4.24 -2.97 -26.98
CA ASN A 193 5.65 -2.95 -27.38
C ASN A 193 6.55 -3.76 -26.43
N ILE A 194 6.28 -3.73 -25.11
CA ILE A 194 6.98 -4.57 -24.14
C ILE A 194 6.65 -6.05 -24.38
N GLY A 195 5.38 -6.39 -24.61
CA GLY A 195 4.94 -7.75 -24.93
C GLY A 195 5.61 -8.30 -26.19
N ASP A 196 5.73 -7.49 -27.24
CA ASP A 196 6.37 -7.88 -28.49
C ASP A 196 7.88 -8.06 -28.33
N ARG A 197 8.55 -7.23 -27.52
CA ARG A 197 9.99 -7.41 -27.18
C ARG A 197 10.25 -8.69 -26.42
N ILE A 198 9.39 -9.05 -25.46
CA ILE A 198 9.51 -10.30 -24.71
C ILE A 198 9.31 -11.49 -25.65
N ARG A 199 8.27 -11.46 -26.50
CA ARG A 199 7.98 -12.51 -27.48
C ARG A 199 9.15 -12.74 -28.45
N ASN A 200 9.76 -11.66 -28.95
CA ASN A 200 10.90 -11.74 -29.86
C ASN A 200 12.19 -12.24 -29.19
N THR A 201 12.33 -12.04 -27.88
CA THR A 201 13.46 -12.56 -27.10
C THR A 201 13.29 -14.06 -26.81
N VAL A 202 12.05 -14.52 -26.58
CA VAL A 202 11.73 -15.95 -26.40
C VAL A 202 11.83 -16.74 -27.70
N SER A 203 11.49 -16.13 -28.85
CA SER A 203 11.56 -16.78 -30.17
C SER A 203 12.99 -16.96 -30.73
N LYS A 204 14.00 -16.32 -30.12
CA LYS A 204 15.41 -16.42 -30.51
C LYS A 204 16.24 -17.36 -29.62
N LYS A 205 15.60 -18.09 -28.71
CA LYS A 205 16.18 -19.19 -27.93
C LYS A 205 15.55 -20.50 -28.36
#